data_AF-A0AAV8XFU9-F1
#
_entry.id   AF-A0AAV8XFU9-F1
#
_cell.length_a   1.000
_cell.length_b   1.000
_cell.length_c   1.000
_cell.angle_alpha   90.00
_cell.angle_beta   90.00
_cell.angle_gamma   90.00
#
_symmetry.space_group_name_H-M   'P 1'
#
loop_
_entity.id
_entity.type
_entity.pdbx_description
1 polymer ?
#
loop_
_entity_poly.entity_id
_entity_poly.type
_entity_poly.pdbx_seq_one_letter_code
_entity_poly.pdbx_strand_id
1 'polypeptide(L)'
;MPLTSNITSHHGCFNKIAAETPTVTLPRIKALTSGSVPQFIDLVLNLASTEILEDSLIHSAFSKNKRIVFYGDDTWLKLFPNFFARYEGTNSFFVRDFKEVDDNVTRNVIDELNKQDWDIMILHYLGLDHIGHVYGPYSSLVPKKLEEMDTIIYDIYTKMMSRNEKTLLLITGDHGMKDSGGHGGSTYSETYAPY
;
A
#
# COMPACT_ATOMS: atom_id res chain seq x y z
N MET A 1 12.71 11.67 0.24
CA MET A 1 12.35 11.02 1.51
C MET A 1 13.61 10.83 2.37
N PRO A 2 14.23 11.92 2.85
CA PRO A 2 15.42 11.85 3.69
C PRO A 2 15.22 11.11 5.02
N LEU A 3 14.06 11.20 5.68
CA LEU A 3 13.82 10.54 6.97
C LEU A 3 13.82 9.01 6.78
N THR A 4 13.08 8.54 5.78
CA THR A 4 13.02 7.12 5.39
C THR A 4 14.39 6.61 4.93
N SER A 5 15.16 7.43 4.20
CA SER A 5 16.53 7.09 3.81
C SER A 5 17.47 6.94 5.01
N ASN A 6 17.27 7.73 6.07
CA ASN A 6 18.06 7.63 7.29
C ASN A 6 17.72 6.35 8.08
N ILE A 7 16.43 6.01 8.17
CA ILE A 7 15.97 4.75 8.79
C ILE A 7 16.60 3.55 8.08
N THR A 8 16.50 3.49 6.74
CA THR A 8 17.04 2.38 5.94
C THR A 8 18.56 2.25 6.03
N SER A 9 19.29 3.35 6.24
CA SER A 9 20.76 3.33 6.36
C SER A 9 21.28 2.78 7.70
N HIS A 10 20.43 2.72 8.73
CA HIS A 10 20.85 2.34 10.09
C HIS A 10 20.10 1.15 10.67
N HIS A 11 18.82 0.98 10.29
CA HIS A 11 17.90 0.03 10.91
C HIS A 11 17.06 -0.76 9.88
N GLY A 12 17.46 -0.75 8.60
CA GLY A 12 16.72 -1.44 7.55
C GLY A 12 17.58 -1.78 6.32
N CYS A 13 16.89 -2.11 5.23
CA CYS A 13 17.46 -2.34 3.92
C CYS A 13 16.62 -1.58 2.90
N PHE A 14 17.22 -1.18 1.78
CA PHE A 14 16.52 -0.61 0.64
C PHE A 14 16.84 -1.43 -0.60
N ASN A 15 15.81 -1.82 -1.32
CA ASN A 15 15.87 -2.51 -2.59
C ASN A 15 14.89 -1.88 -3.58
N LYS A 16 15.03 -2.32 -4.83
CA LYS A 16 14.13 -1.97 -5.92
C LYS A 16 13.49 -3.24 -6.42
N ILE A 17 12.17 -3.32 -6.40
CA ILE A 17 11.42 -4.47 -6.91
C ILE A 17 10.95 -4.22 -8.34
N ALA A 18 10.80 -5.30 -9.10
CA ALA A 18 10.21 -5.28 -10.42
C ALA A 18 8.79 -5.89 -10.35
N ALA A 19 7.77 -5.07 -10.58
CA ALA A 19 6.40 -5.46 -10.73
C ALA A 19 6.13 -5.96 -12.16
N GLU A 20 5.62 -7.18 -12.28
CA GLU A 20 5.13 -7.72 -13.54
C GLU A 20 3.95 -6.91 -14.08
N THR A 21 3.63 -7.04 -15.37
CA THR A 21 2.39 -6.48 -15.92
C THR A 21 1.17 -7.32 -15.55
N PRO A 22 -0.03 -6.74 -15.47
CA PRO A 22 -0.34 -5.31 -15.59
C PRO A 22 -0.02 -4.57 -14.30
N THR A 23 0.53 -3.37 -14.42
CA THR A 23 0.86 -2.45 -13.32
C THR A 23 -0.38 -1.69 -12.88
N VAL A 24 -1.39 -2.43 -12.40
CA VAL A 24 -2.66 -1.89 -11.88
C VAL A 24 -2.83 -2.40 -10.46
N THR A 25 -3.30 -1.52 -9.56
CA THR A 25 -3.36 -1.75 -8.12
C THR A 25 -3.95 -3.10 -7.71
N LEU A 26 -5.15 -3.45 -8.17
CA LEU A 26 -5.78 -4.71 -7.76
C LEU A 26 -4.94 -5.96 -8.13
N PRO A 27 -4.54 -6.18 -9.41
CA PRO A 27 -3.62 -7.26 -9.77
C PRO A 27 -2.31 -7.25 -8.97
N ARG A 28 -1.80 -6.06 -8.61
CA ARG A 28 -0.56 -5.94 -7.84
C ARG A 28 -0.75 -6.32 -6.37
N ILE A 29 -1.85 -5.91 -5.72
CA ILE A 29 -2.19 -6.36 -4.37
C ILE A 29 -2.32 -7.88 -4.33
N LYS A 30 -2.96 -8.48 -5.35
CA LYS A 30 -3.03 -9.94 -5.49
C LYS A 30 -1.64 -10.57 -5.52
N ALA A 31 -0.76 -10.13 -6.41
CA ALA A 31 0.64 -10.61 -6.46
C ALA A 31 1.40 -10.42 -5.15
N LEU A 32 1.29 -9.25 -4.52
CA LEU A 32 1.99 -8.94 -3.27
C LEU A 32 1.56 -9.88 -2.13
N THR A 33 0.29 -10.27 -2.11
CA THR A 33 -0.27 -11.07 -1.02
C THR A 33 -0.18 -12.57 -1.26
N SER A 34 -0.32 -13.05 -2.51
CA SER A 34 -0.30 -14.49 -2.83
C SER A 34 1.02 -14.97 -3.44
N GLY A 35 1.86 -14.06 -3.95
CA GLY A 35 3.03 -14.41 -4.75
C GLY A 35 2.69 -14.94 -6.14
N SER A 36 1.42 -14.87 -6.57
CA SER A 36 1.00 -15.30 -7.90
C SER A 36 1.42 -14.30 -8.98
N VAL A 37 1.68 -14.80 -10.19
CA VAL A 37 1.95 -13.96 -11.37
C VAL A 37 0.61 -13.44 -11.89
N PRO A 38 0.36 -12.11 -11.90
CA PRO A 38 -0.95 -11.61 -12.26
C PRO A 38 -1.29 -11.85 -13.71
N GLN A 39 -2.54 -12.19 -13.96
CA GLN A 39 -3.00 -12.55 -15.29
C GLN A 39 -3.87 -11.42 -15.84
N PHE A 40 -3.80 -11.15 -17.15
CA PHE A 40 -4.71 -10.18 -17.78
C PHE A 40 -6.19 -10.53 -17.60
N ILE A 41 -6.51 -11.81 -17.46
CA ILE A 41 -7.87 -12.26 -17.15
C ILE A 41 -8.36 -11.76 -15.79
N ASP A 42 -7.46 -11.48 -14.84
CA ASP A 42 -7.83 -10.92 -13.55
C ASP A 42 -8.50 -9.55 -13.74
N LEU A 43 -8.02 -8.69 -14.65
CA LEU A 43 -8.70 -7.42 -14.93
C LEU A 43 -10.14 -7.59 -15.41
N VAL A 44 -10.42 -8.64 -16.18
CA VAL A 44 -11.77 -8.90 -16.73
C VAL A 44 -12.66 -9.57 -15.68
N LEU A 45 -12.13 -10.54 -14.92
CA LEU A 45 -12.86 -11.24 -13.87
C LEU A 45 -13.17 -10.34 -12.67
N ASN A 46 -12.34 -9.32 -12.42
CA ASN A 46 -12.60 -8.29 -11.41
C ASN A 46 -13.92 -7.52 -11.63
N LEU A 47 -14.52 -7.58 -12.82
CA LEU A 47 -15.84 -7.00 -13.08
C LEU A 47 -17.00 -7.88 -12.57
N ALA A 48 -16.75 -9.17 -12.31
CA ALA A 48 -17.77 -10.15 -11.91
C ALA A 48 -17.69 -10.53 -10.41
N SER A 49 -16.48 -10.72 -9.88
CA SER A 49 -16.23 -10.94 -8.45
C SER A 49 -14.77 -10.61 -8.15
N THR A 50 -14.53 -9.77 -7.15
CA THR A 50 -13.19 -9.27 -6.79
C THR A 50 -12.48 -10.08 -5.72
N GLU A 51 -13.16 -11.02 -5.05
CA GLU A 51 -12.57 -11.77 -3.95
C GLU A 51 -11.42 -12.68 -4.41
N ILE A 52 -10.30 -12.65 -3.69
CA ILE A 52 -9.16 -13.55 -3.93
C ILE A 52 -9.48 -14.89 -3.25
N LEU A 53 -9.62 -15.95 -4.04
CA LEU A 53 -9.85 -17.31 -3.54
C LEU A 53 -8.56 -18.14 -3.41
N GLU A 54 -7.45 -17.66 -3.97
CA GLU A 54 -6.15 -18.31 -3.87
C GLU A 54 -5.49 -18.06 -2.50
N ASP A 55 -4.63 -19.00 -2.08
CA ASP A 55 -3.89 -18.86 -0.83
C ASP A 55 -3.02 -17.59 -0.85
N SER A 56 -2.97 -16.90 0.29
CA SER A 56 -2.25 -15.64 0.43
C SER A 56 -1.75 -15.48 1.85
N LEU A 57 -0.86 -14.50 2.07
CA LEU A 57 -0.41 -14.10 3.40
C LEU A 57 -1.60 -13.80 4.33
N ILE A 58 -2.67 -13.20 3.81
CA ILE A 58 -3.88 -12.84 4.57
C ILE A 58 -4.64 -14.11 4.98
N HIS A 59 -4.83 -15.05 4.05
CA HIS A 59 -5.44 -16.36 4.34
C HIS A 59 -4.64 -17.15 5.37
N SER A 60 -3.32 -17.22 5.21
CA SER A 60 -2.42 -17.92 6.12
C SER A 60 -2.41 -17.29 7.52
N ALA A 61 -2.42 -15.96 7.62
CA ALA A 61 -2.50 -15.25 8.88
C ALA A 61 -3.85 -15.50 9.57
N PHE A 62 -4.95 -15.36 8.85
CA PHE A 62 -6.29 -15.56 9.39
C PHE A 62 -6.52 -16.99 9.89
N SER A 63 -6.10 -18.01 9.13
CA SER A 63 -6.19 -19.42 9.55
C SER A 63 -5.38 -19.75 10.81
N LYS A 64 -4.36 -18.93 11.13
CA LYS A 64 -3.56 -19.00 12.36
C LYS A 64 -4.11 -18.13 13.49
N ASN A 65 -5.35 -17.65 13.38
CA ASN A 65 -6.00 -16.73 14.31
C ASN A 65 -5.20 -15.44 14.55
N LYS A 66 -4.46 -14.96 13.53
CA LYS A 66 -3.76 -13.68 13.60
C LYS A 66 -4.74 -12.54 13.40
N ARG A 67 -4.58 -11.48 14.21
CA ARG A 67 -5.43 -10.30 14.14
C ARG A 67 -4.88 -9.32 13.11
N ILE A 68 -5.60 -9.20 12.00
CA ILE A 68 -5.25 -8.33 10.87
C ILE A 68 -6.10 -7.06 10.95
N VAL A 69 -5.48 -5.88 10.83
CA VAL A 69 -6.17 -4.59 10.74
C VAL A 69 -5.78 -3.88 9.44
N PHE A 70 -6.71 -3.14 8.85
CA PHE A 70 -6.53 -2.54 7.52
C PHE A 70 -7.10 -1.13 7.44
N TYR A 71 -6.36 -0.20 6.84
CA TYR A 71 -6.84 1.14 6.54
C TYR A 71 -6.35 1.56 5.16
N GLY A 72 -7.26 2.09 4.35
CA GLY A 72 -6.95 2.50 2.98
C GLY A 72 -8.18 2.49 2.08
N ASP A 73 -7.97 2.25 0.79
CA ASP A 73 -9.07 2.21 -0.17
C ASP A 73 -9.86 0.88 -0.14
N ASP A 74 -11.08 0.92 -0.67
CA ASP A 74 -12.02 -0.20 -0.64
C ASP A 74 -11.60 -1.44 -1.47
N THR A 75 -10.55 -1.34 -2.30
CA THR A 75 -10.00 -2.46 -3.07
C THR A 75 -9.63 -3.64 -2.17
N TRP A 76 -9.01 -3.39 -1.02
CA TRP A 76 -8.63 -4.47 -0.09
C TRP A 76 -9.84 -5.16 0.54
N LEU A 77 -10.90 -4.41 0.85
CA LEU A 77 -12.13 -4.97 1.42
C LEU A 77 -12.87 -5.86 0.42
N LYS A 78 -12.78 -5.50 -0.87
CA LYS A 78 -13.29 -6.27 -2.00
C LYS A 78 -12.49 -7.54 -2.28
N LEU A 79 -11.17 -7.51 -2.08
CA LEU A 79 -10.27 -8.64 -2.28
C LEU A 79 -10.31 -9.64 -1.12
N PHE A 80 -10.43 -9.15 0.12
CA PHE A 80 -10.40 -9.93 1.36
C PHE A 80 -11.62 -9.64 2.26
N PRO A 81 -12.83 -10.02 1.83
CA PRO A 81 -14.03 -9.80 2.62
C PRO A 81 -13.98 -10.59 3.95
N ASN A 82 -14.27 -9.92 5.07
CA ASN A 82 -14.33 -10.49 6.42
C ASN A 82 -12.99 -10.96 7.03
N PHE A 83 -11.83 -10.61 6.45
CA PHE A 83 -10.52 -10.97 7.01
C PHE A 83 -9.96 -9.96 8.03
N PHE A 84 -10.51 -8.75 8.09
CA PHE A 84 -10.00 -7.67 8.93
C PHE A 84 -10.80 -7.51 10.22
N ALA A 85 -10.12 -7.54 11.36
CA ALA A 85 -10.72 -7.40 12.69
C ALA A 85 -11.09 -5.95 13.03
N ARG A 86 -10.35 -4.99 12.49
CA ARG A 86 -10.67 -3.56 12.47
C ARG A 86 -10.27 -3.01 11.12
N TYR A 87 -11.13 -2.22 10.52
CA TYR A 87 -10.81 -1.58 9.27
C TYR A 87 -11.63 -0.34 9.02
N GLU A 88 -11.12 0.50 8.13
CA GLU A 88 -11.89 1.57 7.50
C GLU A 88 -11.47 1.69 6.04
N GLY A 89 -12.45 1.55 5.14
CA GLY A 89 -12.25 1.65 3.69
C GLY A 89 -12.81 2.96 3.16
N THR A 90 -12.04 3.64 2.32
CA THR A 90 -12.45 4.86 1.62
C THR A 90 -12.67 4.57 0.14
N ASN A 91 -13.66 5.20 -0.48
CA ASN A 91 -13.86 5.09 -1.92
C ASN A 91 -12.77 5.88 -2.68
N SER A 92 -12.02 5.20 -3.54
CA SER A 92 -10.90 5.77 -4.31
C SER A 92 -11.26 6.19 -5.74
N PHE A 93 -12.50 6.02 -6.20
CA PHE A 93 -12.86 6.29 -7.61
C PHE A 93 -12.68 7.75 -8.04
N PHE A 94 -12.63 8.70 -7.11
CA PHE A 94 -12.46 10.13 -7.40
C PHE A 94 -10.98 10.54 -7.39
N VAL A 95 -10.30 10.37 -8.54
CA VAL A 95 -8.88 10.70 -8.74
C VAL A 95 -8.47 12.15 -8.46
N ARG A 96 -9.42 13.08 -8.28
CA ARG A 96 -9.12 14.48 -7.91
C ARG A 96 -8.93 14.68 -6.41
N ASP A 97 -9.22 13.67 -5.60
CA ASP A 97 -8.95 13.68 -4.18
C ASP A 97 -7.58 13.07 -3.90
N PHE A 98 -6.68 13.83 -3.27
CA PHE A 98 -5.32 13.39 -2.90
C PHE A 98 -5.15 13.21 -1.39
N LYS A 99 -6.23 13.30 -0.63
CA LYS A 99 -6.20 13.45 0.83
C LYS A 99 -7.16 12.53 1.54
N GLU A 100 -8.38 12.30 1.06
CA GLU A 100 -9.39 11.57 1.84
C GLU A 100 -8.92 10.18 2.27
N VAL A 101 -8.31 9.41 1.36
CA VAL A 101 -7.70 8.11 1.67
C VAL A 101 -6.51 8.30 2.63
N ASP A 102 -5.58 9.18 2.31
CA ASP A 102 -4.36 9.38 3.10
C ASP A 102 -4.66 9.89 4.53
N ASP A 103 -5.60 10.81 4.70
CA ASP A 103 -6.06 11.37 5.97
C ASP A 103 -6.77 10.28 6.80
N ASN A 104 -7.57 9.42 6.16
CA ASN A 104 -8.19 8.25 6.79
C ASN A 104 -7.12 7.31 7.36
N VAL A 105 -6.14 6.94 6.54
CA VAL A 105 -5.07 6.04 6.96
C VAL A 105 -4.25 6.69 8.09
N THR A 106 -3.89 7.96 7.93
CA THR A 106 -3.02 8.71 8.87
C THR A 106 -3.66 8.82 10.26
N ARG A 107 -4.95 9.18 10.35
CA ARG A 107 -5.59 9.28 11.68
C ARG A 107 -5.75 7.91 12.35
N ASN A 108 -6.04 6.87 11.57
CA ASN A 108 -6.25 5.53 12.10
C ASN A 108 -4.94 4.87 12.55
N VAL A 109 -3.83 5.05 11.81
CA VAL A 109 -2.53 4.48 12.21
C VAL A 109 -2.06 5.04 13.55
N ILE A 110 -2.29 6.32 13.83
CA ILE A 110 -1.95 6.94 15.12
C ILE A 110 -2.67 6.21 16.26
N ASP A 111 -3.97 5.92 16.11
CA ASP A 111 -4.76 5.22 17.11
C ASP A 111 -4.42 3.73 17.21
N GLU A 112 -4.07 3.07 16.11
CA GLU A 112 -3.73 1.65 16.09
C GLU A 112 -2.33 1.36 16.64
N LEU A 113 -1.38 2.29 16.47
CA LEU A 113 -0.05 2.17 17.07
C LEU A 113 -0.07 2.27 18.61
N ASN A 114 -1.17 2.74 19.21
CA ASN A 114 -1.39 2.70 20.65
C ASN A 114 -2.03 1.37 21.13
N LYS A 115 -2.48 0.52 20.22
CA LYS A 115 -3.06 -0.80 20.53
C LYS A 115 -1.99 -1.90 20.42
N GLN A 116 -2.15 -2.96 21.21
CA GLN A 116 -1.23 -4.11 21.26
C GLN A 116 -1.91 -5.42 20.81
N ASP A 117 -3.11 -5.34 20.27
CA ASP A 117 -3.95 -6.51 19.98
C ASP A 117 -3.99 -6.88 18.50
N TRP A 118 -3.13 -6.30 17.66
CA TRP A 118 -2.97 -6.66 16.25
C TRP A 118 -1.65 -7.39 16.01
N ASP A 119 -1.66 -8.33 15.07
CA ASP A 119 -0.46 -9.04 14.59
C ASP A 119 0.03 -8.49 13.24
N ILE A 120 -0.90 -8.01 12.40
CA ILE A 120 -0.62 -7.45 11.07
C ILE A 120 -1.42 -6.17 10.89
N MET A 121 -0.74 -5.09 10.49
CA MET A 121 -1.35 -3.82 10.13
C MET A 121 -1.02 -3.51 8.66
N ILE A 122 -2.05 -3.25 7.87
CA ILE A 122 -1.93 -2.90 6.45
C ILE A 122 -2.43 -1.47 6.28
N LEU A 123 -1.60 -0.62 5.68
CA LEU A 123 -1.85 0.79 5.45
C LEU A 123 -1.67 1.06 3.96
N HIS A 124 -2.74 1.47 3.28
CA HIS A 124 -2.71 1.69 1.83
C HIS A 124 -3.01 3.15 1.51
N TYR A 125 -1.95 3.89 1.19
CA TYR A 125 -1.99 5.30 0.78
C TYR A 125 -2.16 5.40 -0.75
N LEU A 126 -2.83 6.45 -1.21
CA LEU A 126 -3.21 6.59 -2.62
C LEU A 126 -2.95 7.98 -3.20
N GLY A 127 -2.77 9.00 -2.36
CA GLY A 127 -2.67 10.39 -2.81
C GLY A 127 -1.54 10.66 -3.80
N LEU A 128 -0.43 9.92 -3.74
CA LEU A 128 0.68 10.07 -4.70
C LEU A 128 0.31 9.61 -6.11
N ASP A 129 -0.38 8.47 -6.23
CA ASP A 129 -0.85 7.94 -7.52
C ASP A 129 -1.87 8.90 -8.16
N HIS A 130 -2.83 9.37 -7.37
CA HIS A 130 -3.82 10.34 -7.84
C HIS A 130 -3.21 11.66 -8.31
N ILE A 131 -2.22 12.22 -7.60
CA ILE A 131 -1.48 13.41 -8.07
C ILE A 131 -0.83 13.12 -9.42
N GLY A 132 -0.26 11.92 -9.55
CA GLY A 132 0.31 11.42 -10.79
C GLY A 132 -0.66 11.41 -11.96
N HIS A 133 -1.84 10.82 -11.79
CA HIS A 133 -2.88 10.79 -12.84
C HIS A 133 -3.37 12.18 -13.24
N VAL A 134 -3.52 13.09 -12.28
CA VAL A 134 -4.14 14.40 -12.53
C VAL A 134 -3.15 15.44 -13.06
N TYR A 135 -1.92 15.45 -12.52
CA TYR A 135 -0.94 16.51 -12.78
C TYR A 135 0.40 16.00 -13.35
N GLY A 136 0.56 14.67 -13.46
CA GLY A 136 1.79 14.04 -13.91
C GLY A 136 2.85 13.87 -12.82
N PRO A 137 3.85 12.99 -13.05
CA PRO A 137 4.89 12.66 -12.07
C PRO A 137 5.84 13.83 -11.76
N TYR A 138 5.89 14.84 -12.62
CA TYR A 138 6.77 16.00 -12.47
C TYR A 138 6.06 17.22 -11.88
N SER A 139 4.82 17.05 -11.41
CA SER A 139 4.07 18.11 -10.74
C SER A 139 4.80 18.62 -9.49
N SER A 140 4.68 19.92 -9.22
CA SER A 140 5.19 20.53 -7.97
C SER A 140 4.49 20.02 -6.71
N LEU A 141 3.40 19.26 -6.86
CA LEU A 141 2.72 18.57 -5.77
C LEU A 141 3.41 17.27 -5.36
N VAL A 142 4.15 16.60 -6.26
CA VAL A 142 4.81 15.32 -5.97
C VAL A 142 5.84 15.46 -4.85
N PRO A 143 6.77 16.43 -4.85
CA PRO A 143 7.71 16.60 -3.75
C PRO A 143 7.02 16.81 -2.39
N LYS A 144 5.92 17.58 -2.36
CA LYS A 144 5.14 17.84 -1.14
C LYS A 144 4.49 16.57 -0.61
N LYS A 145 3.91 15.76 -1.50
CA LYS A 145 3.31 14.48 -1.12
C LYS A 145 4.36 13.47 -0.67
N LEU A 146 5.54 13.45 -1.28
CA LEU A 146 6.65 12.61 -0.82
C LEU A 146 7.19 13.05 0.55
N GLU A 147 7.19 14.35 0.86
CA GLU A 147 7.53 14.87 2.20
C GLU A 147 6.51 14.45 3.26
N GLU A 148 5.22 14.51 2.92
CA GLU A 148 4.12 14.00 3.76
C GLU A 148 4.30 12.52 4.07
N MET A 149 4.52 11.68 3.05
CA MET A 149 4.76 10.24 3.23
C MET A 149 6.02 9.95 4.05
N ASP A 150 7.09 10.75 3.86
CA ASP A 150 8.34 10.59 4.60
C ASP A 150 8.16 10.85 6.10
N THR A 151 7.33 11.83 6.44
CA THR A 151 6.99 12.16 7.83
C THR A 151 6.14 11.08 8.46
N ILE A 152 5.11 10.60 7.75
CA ILE A 152 4.23 9.51 8.22
C ILE A 152 5.04 8.24 8.51
N ILE A 153 5.92 7.84 7.59
CA ILE A 153 6.79 6.68 7.78
C ILE A 153 7.70 6.86 9.00
N TYR A 154 8.28 8.05 9.17
CA TYR A 154 9.13 8.37 10.30
C TYR A 154 8.38 8.30 11.63
N ASP A 155 7.15 8.79 11.69
CA ASP A 155 6.30 8.76 12.88
C ASP A 155 5.91 7.33 13.25
N ILE A 156 5.54 6.50 12.26
CA ILE A 156 5.26 5.08 12.45
C ILE A 156 6.50 4.38 13.01
N TYR A 157 7.65 4.56 12.37
CA TYR A 157 8.92 3.96 12.81
C TYR A 157 9.28 4.38 14.23
N THR A 158 9.22 5.66 14.55
CA THR A 158 9.58 6.20 15.86
C THR A 158 8.66 5.63 16.94
N LYS A 159 7.36 5.53 16.66
CA LYS A 159 6.39 4.92 17.56
C LYS A 159 6.64 3.44 17.76
N MET A 160 7.00 2.70 16.70
CA MET A 160 7.40 1.30 16.80
C MET A 160 8.66 1.11 17.66
N MET A 161 9.68 1.96 17.48
CA MET A 161 10.92 1.92 18.26
C MET A 161 10.71 2.24 19.75
N SER A 162 9.66 2.99 20.09
CA SER A 162 9.30 3.26 21.48
C SER A 162 8.67 2.05 22.19
N ARG A 163 8.29 1.01 21.45
CA ARG A 163 7.71 -0.23 21.98
C ARG A 163 8.81 -1.28 22.18
N ASN A 164 8.69 -2.06 23.25
CA ASN A 164 9.61 -3.18 23.51
C ASN A 164 9.14 -4.47 22.78
N GLU A 165 8.84 -4.36 21.50
CA GLU A 165 8.29 -5.42 20.66
C GLU A 165 9.12 -5.58 19.38
N LYS A 166 9.24 -6.81 18.88
CA LYS A 166 9.93 -7.08 17.62
C LYS A 166 8.92 -7.00 16.48
N THR A 167 8.97 -5.90 15.73
CA THR A 167 8.04 -5.65 14.63
C THR A 167 8.81 -5.33 13.34
N LEU A 168 8.33 -5.87 12.22
CA LEU A 168 8.85 -5.55 10.89
C LEU A 168 8.00 -4.43 10.27
N LEU A 169 8.66 -3.36 9.82
CA LEU A 169 8.04 -2.33 8.98
C LEU A 169 8.46 -2.58 7.53
N LEU A 170 7.48 -2.82 6.65
CA LEU A 170 7.68 -3.00 5.22
C LEU A 170 7.01 -1.83 4.48
N ILE A 171 7.74 -1.18 3.59
CA ILE A 171 7.27 -0.02 2.83
C ILE A 171 7.56 -0.32 1.36
N THR A 172 6.53 -0.35 0.52
CA THR A 172 6.72 -0.61 -0.90
C THR A 172 5.63 0.07 -1.72
N GLY A 173 5.90 0.27 -3.01
CA GLY A 173 4.89 0.58 -4.01
C GLY A 173 4.43 -0.70 -4.69
N ASP A 174 3.14 -0.80 -4.99
CA ASP A 174 2.56 -1.88 -5.77
C ASP A 174 2.94 -1.78 -7.26
N HIS A 175 3.13 -0.56 -7.76
CA HIS A 175 3.72 -0.25 -9.06
C HIS A 175 4.43 1.12 -9.05
N GLY A 176 5.11 1.43 -10.15
CA GLY A 176 5.54 2.79 -10.48
C GLY A 176 4.57 3.47 -11.45
N MET A 177 4.99 4.55 -12.09
CA MET A 177 4.15 5.37 -12.95
C MET A 177 4.93 5.91 -14.14
N LYS A 178 4.31 5.92 -15.33
CA LYS A 178 4.96 6.47 -16.53
C LYS A 178 4.92 7.99 -16.56
N ASP A 179 5.76 8.58 -17.40
CA ASP A 179 5.98 10.04 -17.48
C ASP A 179 4.70 10.85 -17.81
N SER A 180 3.70 10.21 -18.42
CA SER A 180 2.38 10.82 -18.69
C SER A 180 1.39 10.77 -17.52
N GLY A 181 1.78 10.19 -16.37
CA GLY A 181 0.95 10.12 -15.17
C GLY A 181 0.06 8.88 -15.05
N GLY A 182 0.08 7.98 -16.04
CA GLY A 182 -0.68 6.74 -15.98
C GLY A 182 0.17 5.51 -15.63
N HIS A 183 -0.49 4.37 -15.49
CA HIS A 183 0.12 3.06 -15.30
C HIS A 183 -0.69 1.98 -16.04
N GLY A 184 -0.36 0.70 -15.85
CA GLY A 184 -1.02 -0.46 -16.46
C GLY A 184 -0.19 -1.15 -17.55
N GLY A 185 0.87 -0.50 -18.04
CA GLY A 185 1.81 -1.02 -19.02
C GLY A 185 3.05 -1.67 -18.42
N SER A 186 4.08 -1.79 -19.25
CA SER A 186 5.35 -2.48 -18.96
C SER A 186 6.57 -1.55 -19.04
N THR A 187 6.39 -0.23 -18.99
CA THR A 187 7.54 0.68 -19.06
C THR A 187 8.38 0.57 -17.79
N TYR A 188 9.68 0.87 -17.89
CA TYR A 188 10.58 0.79 -16.75
C TYR A 188 10.13 1.65 -15.56
N SER A 189 9.50 2.80 -15.81
CA SER A 189 8.99 3.65 -14.73
C SER A 189 7.69 3.11 -14.12
N GLU A 190 6.91 2.31 -14.85
CA GLU A 190 5.72 1.60 -14.32
C GLU A 190 6.09 0.34 -13.54
N THR A 191 7.09 -0.42 -13.99
CA THR A 191 7.36 -1.75 -13.43
C THR A 191 8.30 -1.73 -12.25
N TYR A 192 8.81 -0.59 -11.81
CA TYR A 192 9.74 -0.58 -10.68
C TYR A 192 9.30 0.33 -9.54
N ALA A 193 9.37 -0.21 -8.33
CA ALA A 193 8.96 0.45 -7.09
C ALA A 193 10.02 0.24 -5.97
N PRO A 194 10.05 1.11 -4.95
CA PRO A 194 10.89 0.92 -3.76
C PRO A 194 10.42 -0.26 -2.92
N TYR A 195 11.34 -0.91 -2.20
CA TYR A 195 11.07 -1.97 -1.21
C TYR A 195 12.08 -1.93 -0.05
#